data_AF-A0A378QLD4-F1
#
_entry.id   AF-A0A378QLD4-F1
#
_cell.length_a   1.000
_cell.length_b   1.000
_cell.length_c   1.000
_cell.angle_alpha   90.00
_cell.angle_beta   90.00
_cell.angle_gamma   90.00
#
_symmetry.space_group_name_H-M   'P 1'
#
loop_
_entity.id
_entity.type
_entity.pdbx_description
1 polymer ?
#
loop_
_entity_poly.entity_id
_entity_poly.type
_entity_poly.pdbx_seq_one_letter_code
_entity_poly.pdbx_strand_id
1 'polypeptide(L)'
;MRVVAFDKDRGLEAFIRAVGGKYLPLETGKPTGFNPLQLPDTPNNRKFIKNWLYNLLAYDNYGVNYRDEQELIAAIDIIFEHKPENRRLAVFVQSLPNPITDDDRPTVNRRLAKWHSGGEYAWVFDNEADSLDVNKYSVYGFDVTNFLELPELREVIIMYLTYRTQQKTFCFFFDEIGDLLRINIFKNYLKINLKN
;
A
#
# COMPACT_ATOMS: atom_id res chain seq x y z
N MET A 1 2.07 -8.03 24.26
CA MET A 1 1.03 -8.10 23.21
C MET A 1 1.31 -6.98 22.22
N ARG A 2 1.24 -7.25 20.91
CA ARG A 2 1.34 -6.20 19.87
C ARG A 2 -0.03 -6.02 19.21
N VAL A 3 -0.47 -4.78 19.01
CA VAL A 3 -1.81 -4.47 18.48
C VAL A 3 -1.71 -3.51 17.30
N VAL A 4 -2.48 -3.79 16.25
CA VAL A 4 -2.78 -2.86 15.16
C VAL A 4 -4.27 -2.62 15.19
N ALA A 5 -4.67 -1.37 15.38
CA ALA A 5 -6.04 -0.93 15.26
C ALA A 5 -6.23 -0.16 13.95
N PHE A 6 -7.20 -0.57 13.15
CA PHE A 6 -7.75 0.24 12.08
C PHE A 6 -8.99 0.92 12.63
N ASP A 7 -8.91 2.23 12.74
CA ASP A 7 -9.84 3.07 13.48
C ASP A 7 -10.68 3.90 12.51
N LYS A 8 -11.98 3.97 12.76
CA LYS A 8 -12.93 4.82 12.04
C LYS A 8 -13.42 5.90 12.99
N ASP A 9 -13.53 7.13 12.51
CA ASP A 9 -13.98 8.30 13.26
C ASP A 9 -13.13 8.66 14.49
N ARG A 10 -11.88 8.19 14.53
CA ARG A 10 -10.87 8.47 15.57
C ARG A 10 -11.25 8.03 16.99
N GLY A 11 -12.11 7.03 17.13
CA GLY A 11 -12.59 6.54 18.43
C GLY A 11 -11.49 5.99 19.34
N LEU A 12 -10.39 5.48 18.75
CA LEU A 12 -9.30 4.83 19.50
C LEU A 12 -8.10 5.73 19.77
N GLU A 13 -8.07 6.96 19.25
CA GLU A 13 -6.89 7.83 19.33
C GLU A 13 -6.43 8.06 20.78
N ALA A 14 -7.36 8.46 21.66
CA ALA A 14 -7.05 8.74 23.06
C ALA A 14 -6.52 7.49 23.78
N PHE A 15 -7.14 6.33 23.55
CA PHE A 15 -6.72 5.07 24.14
C PHE A 15 -5.31 4.67 23.68
N ILE A 16 -5.06 4.70 22.37
CA ILE A 16 -3.79 4.29 21.78
C ILE A 16 -2.65 5.17 22.29
N ARG A 17 -2.87 6.49 22.39
CA ARG A 17 -1.88 7.41 22.98
C ARG A 17 -1.68 7.15 24.47
N ALA A 18 -2.75 6.90 25.22
CA ALA A 18 -2.67 6.63 26.67
C ALA A 18 -1.86 5.36 27.00
N VAL A 19 -1.92 4.33 26.16
CA VAL A 19 -1.13 3.10 26.34
C VAL A 19 0.29 3.19 25.75
N GLY A 20 0.75 4.38 25.36
CA GLY A 20 2.08 4.62 24.80
C GLY A 20 2.24 4.13 23.35
N GLY A 21 1.14 3.88 22.65
CA GLY A 21 1.12 3.52 21.24
C GLY A 21 1.30 4.70 20.30
N LYS A 22 1.41 4.40 19.01
CA LYS A 22 1.50 5.38 17.93
C LYS A 22 0.20 5.45 17.16
N TYR A 23 -0.46 6.59 17.21
CA TYR A 23 -1.61 6.90 16.36
C TYR A 23 -1.14 7.65 15.10
N LEU A 24 -1.62 7.22 13.95
CA LEU A 24 -1.28 7.74 12.61
C LEU A 24 -2.58 8.14 11.91
N PRO A 25 -2.93 9.43 11.91
CA PRO A 25 -4.05 9.91 11.14
C PRO A 25 -3.68 9.91 9.65
N LEU A 26 -4.38 9.11 8.84
CA LEU A 26 -4.23 9.15 7.39
C LEU A 26 -5.33 10.08 6.85
N GLU A 27 -4.93 11.11 6.12
CA GLU A 27 -5.83 12.17 5.63
C GLU A 27 -5.65 12.37 4.13
N THR A 28 -6.77 12.57 3.42
CA THR A 28 -6.73 12.77 1.96
C THR A 28 -5.87 13.97 1.59
N GLY A 29 -4.95 13.78 0.64
CA GLY A 29 -4.06 14.83 0.13
C GLY A 29 -2.85 15.12 1.01
N LYS A 30 -2.73 14.50 2.20
CA LYS A 30 -1.54 14.63 3.06
C LYS A 30 -0.60 13.44 2.86
N PRO A 31 0.70 13.65 2.63
CA PRO A 31 1.65 12.56 2.47
C PRO A 31 1.56 11.55 3.61
N THR A 32 1.28 10.29 3.28
CA THR A 32 1.20 9.20 4.28
C THR A 32 2.59 8.82 4.81
N GLY A 33 3.63 9.14 4.03
CA GLY A 33 4.98 8.66 4.27
C GLY A 33 5.16 7.16 4.01
N PHE A 34 4.26 6.51 3.29
CA PHE A 34 4.40 5.10 2.90
C PHE A 34 5.20 4.98 1.60
N ASN A 35 6.12 4.01 1.54
CA ASN A 35 6.84 3.69 0.30
C ASN A 35 7.18 2.19 0.25
N PRO A 36 6.34 1.36 -0.40
CA PRO A 36 6.56 -0.08 -0.53
C PRO A 36 7.86 -0.47 -1.25
N LEU A 37 8.38 0.38 -2.13
CA LEU A 37 9.60 0.09 -2.91
C LEU A 37 10.87 0.14 -2.05
N GLN A 38 10.82 0.71 -0.85
CA GLN A 38 11.92 0.71 0.11
C GLN A 38 11.99 -0.53 1.00
N LEU A 39 11.07 -1.49 0.82
CA LEU A 39 11.17 -2.79 1.48
C LEU A 39 12.51 -3.49 1.15
N PRO A 40 13.06 -4.31 2.09
CA PRO A 40 14.26 -5.08 1.83
C PRO A 40 14.12 -5.97 0.58
N ASP A 41 15.20 -6.18 -0.16
CA ASP A 41 15.16 -7.06 -1.33
C ASP A 41 15.08 -8.53 -0.91
N THR A 42 13.87 -9.08 -0.90
CA THR A 42 13.60 -10.49 -0.60
C THR A 42 12.54 -11.04 -1.56
N PRO A 43 12.51 -12.36 -1.83
CA PRO A 43 11.50 -12.96 -2.69
C PRO A 43 10.06 -12.65 -2.25
N ASN A 44 9.79 -12.62 -0.94
CA ASN A 44 8.47 -12.30 -0.40
C ASN A 44 8.11 -10.83 -0.62
N ASN A 45 9.03 -9.89 -0.40
CA ASN A 45 8.80 -8.47 -0.65
C ASN A 45 8.61 -8.18 -2.14
N ARG A 46 9.38 -8.82 -3.03
CA ARG A 46 9.19 -8.71 -4.48
C ARG A 46 7.81 -9.22 -4.92
N LYS A 47 7.37 -10.37 -4.41
CA LYS A 47 6.02 -10.90 -4.67
C LYS A 47 4.94 -9.95 -4.18
N PHE A 48 5.11 -9.39 -2.98
CA PHE A 48 4.20 -8.39 -2.43
C PHE A 48 4.13 -7.14 -3.31
N ILE A 49 5.28 -6.57 -3.70
CA ILE A 49 5.35 -5.37 -4.55
C ILE A 49 4.68 -5.62 -5.90
N LYS A 50 4.91 -6.77 -6.53
CA LYS A 50 4.23 -7.14 -7.78
C LYS A 50 2.71 -7.13 -7.61
N ASN A 51 2.21 -7.80 -6.57
CA ASN A 51 0.77 -7.82 -6.29
C ASN A 51 0.23 -6.43 -5.93
N TRP A 52 1.00 -5.62 -5.22
CA TRP A 52 0.62 -4.25 -4.87
C TRP A 52 0.50 -3.38 -6.13
N LEU A 53 1.46 -3.46 -7.05
CA LEU A 53 1.40 -2.79 -8.36
C LEU A 53 0.17 -3.23 -9.18
N TYR A 54 -0.24 -4.51 -9.11
CA TYR A 54 -1.46 -4.95 -9.78
C TYR A 54 -2.71 -4.27 -9.20
N ASN A 55 -2.74 -4.04 -7.89
CA ASN A 55 -3.87 -3.36 -7.25
C ASN A 55 -3.90 -1.86 -7.56
N LEU A 56 -2.74 -1.22 -7.76
CA LEU A 56 -2.69 0.17 -8.27
C LEU A 56 -3.28 0.30 -9.69
N LEU A 57 -3.32 -0.81 -10.45
CA LEU A 57 -3.82 -0.89 -11.82
C LEU A 57 -5.24 -1.50 -11.90
N ALA A 58 -5.86 -1.87 -10.78
CA ALA A 58 -7.10 -2.64 -10.79
C ALA A 58 -8.35 -1.81 -11.13
N TYR A 59 -8.32 -0.50 -10.86
CA TYR A 59 -9.48 0.39 -10.96
C TYR A 59 -9.50 1.26 -12.24
N ASP A 60 -8.63 0.97 -13.21
CA ASP A 60 -8.60 1.69 -14.50
C ASP A 60 -9.35 0.99 -15.64
N ASN A 61 -10.09 -0.09 -15.33
CA ASN A 61 -10.84 -0.94 -16.26
C ASN A 61 -10.02 -1.73 -17.29
N TYR A 62 -8.68 -1.60 -17.30
CA TYR A 62 -7.83 -2.36 -18.22
C TYR A 62 -7.31 -3.68 -17.61
N GLY A 63 -7.22 -3.77 -16.28
CA GLY A 63 -6.66 -4.92 -15.56
C GLY A 63 -5.17 -5.15 -15.88
N VAL A 64 -4.59 -6.27 -15.44
CA VAL A 64 -3.20 -6.61 -15.75
C VAL A 64 -3.17 -7.80 -16.71
N ASN A 65 -2.58 -7.62 -17.90
CA ASN A 65 -2.37 -8.71 -18.85
C ASN A 65 -0.93 -9.25 -18.79
N TYR A 66 -0.62 -10.24 -19.62
CA TYR A 66 0.72 -10.84 -19.64
C TYR A 66 1.84 -9.83 -19.97
N ARG A 67 1.61 -8.92 -20.93
CA ARG A 67 2.59 -7.87 -21.30
C ARG A 67 2.84 -6.93 -20.13
N ASP A 68 1.78 -6.44 -19.48
CA ASP A 68 1.89 -5.59 -18.30
C ASP A 68 2.67 -6.30 -17.18
N GLU A 69 2.42 -7.59 -16.95
CA GLU A 69 3.14 -8.38 -15.95
C GLU A 69 4.64 -8.48 -16.26
N GLN A 70 5.02 -8.73 -17.52
CA GLN A 70 6.44 -8.78 -17.89
C GLN A 70 7.12 -7.40 -17.73
N GLU A 71 6.45 -6.32 -18.12
CA GLU A 71 6.94 -4.95 -17.95
C GLU A 71 7.13 -4.60 -16.46
N LEU A 72 6.18 -4.99 -15.60
CA LEU A 72 6.26 -4.79 -14.16
C LEU A 72 7.38 -5.62 -13.52
N ILE A 73 7.57 -6.89 -13.92
CA ILE A 73 8.65 -7.73 -13.40
C ILE A 73 10.01 -7.13 -13.75
N ALA A 74 10.22 -6.74 -15.01
CA ALA A 74 11.47 -6.12 -15.44
C ALA A 74 11.74 -4.81 -14.70
N ALA A 75 10.73 -3.96 -14.52
CA ALA A 75 10.87 -2.72 -13.76
C ALA A 75 11.13 -2.96 -12.26
N ILE A 76 10.56 -4.02 -11.67
CA ILE A 76 10.87 -4.44 -10.29
C ILE A 76 12.34 -4.87 -10.19
N ASP A 77 12.85 -5.63 -11.16
CA ASP A 77 14.26 -6.02 -11.15
C ASP A 77 15.17 -4.79 -11.16
N ILE A 78 14.91 -3.84 -12.06
CA ILE A 78 15.68 -2.60 -12.18
C ILE A 78 15.61 -1.76 -10.90
N ILE A 79 14.42 -1.49 -10.34
CA ILE A 79 14.29 -0.60 -9.16
C ILE A 79 15.04 -1.15 -7.94
N PHE A 80 15.17 -2.48 -7.82
CA PHE A 80 15.90 -3.10 -6.71
C PHE A 80 17.42 -3.02 -6.85
N GLU A 81 17.95 -2.72 -8.04
CA GLU A 81 19.38 -2.40 -8.23
C GLU A 81 19.74 -1.03 -7.63
N HIS A 82 18.78 -0.12 -7.51
CA HIS A 82 18.98 1.16 -6.84
C HIS A 82 19.09 0.97 -5.32
N LYS A 83 19.82 1.87 -4.65
CA LYS A 83 19.81 1.94 -3.18
C LYS A 83 18.41 2.28 -2.65
N PRO A 84 17.98 1.77 -1.48
CA PRO A 84 16.64 2.01 -0.94
C PRO A 84 16.20 3.48 -0.95
N GLU A 85 17.06 4.41 -0.55
CA GLU A 85 16.78 5.85 -0.53
C GLU A 85 16.43 6.45 -1.91
N ASN A 86 16.81 5.77 -3.00
CA ASN A 86 16.53 6.19 -4.37
C ASN A 86 15.32 5.47 -4.99
N ARG A 87 14.63 4.61 -4.22
CA ARG A 87 13.46 3.85 -4.70
C ARG A 87 12.19 4.64 -4.39
N ARG A 88 11.58 5.23 -5.42
CA ARG A 88 10.28 5.90 -5.37
C ARG A 88 9.43 5.48 -6.56
N LEU A 89 8.11 5.62 -6.48
CA LEU A 89 7.24 5.23 -7.59
C LEU A 89 7.53 6.08 -8.84
N ALA A 90 7.82 7.37 -8.66
CA ALA A 90 8.28 8.27 -9.73
C ALA A 90 9.60 7.85 -10.40
N VAL A 91 10.45 7.07 -9.70
CA VAL A 91 11.69 6.50 -10.26
C VAL A 91 11.37 5.17 -10.94
N PHE A 92 10.58 4.31 -10.29
CA PHE A 92 10.14 3.03 -10.83
C PHE A 92 9.51 3.15 -12.23
N VAL A 93 8.65 4.15 -12.44
CA VAL A 93 8.00 4.33 -13.75
C VAL A 93 8.96 4.67 -14.88
N GLN A 94 10.17 5.16 -14.59
CA GLN A 94 11.19 5.44 -15.61
C GLN A 94 11.78 4.16 -16.22
N SER A 95 11.65 3.03 -15.52
CA SER A 95 12.04 1.71 -16.01
C SER A 95 10.95 1.03 -16.86
N LEU A 96 9.77 1.64 -16.98
CA LEU A 96 8.67 1.14 -17.81
C LEU A 96 8.75 1.70 -19.24
N PRO A 97 8.12 1.04 -20.22
CA PRO A 97 7.99 1.57 -21.57
C PRO A 97 7.35 2.96 -21.62
N ASN A 98 7.61 3.68 -22.71
CA ASN A 98 7.16 5.05 -22.91
C ASN A 98 5.63 5.19 -22.66
N PRO A 99 5.16 6.26 -21.98
CA PRO A 99 3.73 6.54 -21.82
C PRO A 99 2.97 6.76 -23.13
N ILE A 100 3.67 7.14 -24.20
CA ILE A 100 3.11 7.36 -25.54
C ILE A 100 3.18 6.05 -26.31
N THR A 101 2.03 5.61 -26.82
CA THR A 101 1.86 4.41 -27.65
C THR A 101 0.78 4.66 -28.69
N ASP A 102 0.88 4.00 -29.84
CA ASP A 102 -0.17 3.96 -30.86
C ASP A 102 -1.21 2.85 -30.57
N ASP A 103 -0.98 2.03 -29.55
CA ASP A 103 -1.93 0.99 -29.10
C ASP A 103 -3.17 1.62 -28.42
N ASP A 104 -4.35 1.03 -28.66
CA ASP A 104 -5.60 1.43 -27.97
C ASP A 104 -5.54 1.25 -26.44
N ARG A 105 -4.68 0.34 -25.97
CA ARG A 105 -4.44 0.08 -24.55
C ARG A 105 -3.32 1.00 -24.04
N PRO A 106 -3.55 1.82 -23.00
CA PRO A 106 -2.49 2.65 -22.43
C PRO A 106 -1.41 1.78 -21.79
N THR A 107 -0.15 2.25 -21.85
CA THR A 107 0.99 1.57 -21.23
C THR A 107 0.90 1.60 -19.71
N VAL A 108 1.61 0.67 -19.04
CA VAL A 108 1.67 0.62 -17.57
C VAL A 108 2.15 1.95 -16.99
N ASN A 109 3.13 2.60 -17.62
CA ASN A 109 3.64 3.91 -17.22
C ASN A 109 2.50 4.95 -17.15
N ARG A 110 1.73 5.10 -18.24
CA ARG A 110 0.63 6.07 -18.30
C ARG A 110 -0.46 5.77 -17.26
N ARG A 111 -0.74 4.49 -17.00
CA ARG A 111 -1.75 4.06 -16.02
C ARG A 111 -1.31 4.33 -14.58
N LEU A 112 -0.02 4.27 -14.29
CA LEU A 112 0.54 4.62 -12.98
C LEU A 112 0.64 6.12 -12.71
N ALA A 113 0.45 6.99 -13.72
CA ALA A 113 0.62 8.44 -13.60
C ALA A 113 -0.16 9.09 -12.44
N LYS A 114 -1.36 8.57 -12.10
CA LYS A 114 -2.15 9.09 -10.97
C LYS A 114 -1.52 8.82 -9.60
N TRP A 115 -0.56 7.91 -9.50
CA TRP A 115 0.02 7.45 -8.24
C TRP A 115 1.39 8.08 -7.91
N HIS A 116 1.94 8.93 -8.78
CA HIS A 116 3.27 9.52 -8.57
C HIS A 116 3.35 10.96 -9.11
N SER A 117 4.43 11.67 -8.76
CA SER A 117 4.81 12.97 -9.38
C SER A 117 3.69 14.02 -9.49
N GLY A 118 2.83 14.13 -8.47
CA GLY A 118 1.72 15.09 -8.44
C GLY A 118 0.41 14.58 -9.02
N GLY A 119 0.33 13.30 -9.40
CA GLY A 119 -0.94 12.62 -9.67
C GLY A 119 -1.88 12.65 -8.46
N GLU A 120 -3.17 12.42 -8.71
CA GLU A 120 -4.25 12.49 -7.73
C GLU A 120 -3.96 11.75 -6.40
N TYR A 121 -3.29 10.61 -6.48
CA TYR A 121 -2.93 9.74 -5.37
C TYR A 121 -1.43 9.66 -5.09
N ALA A 122 -0.63 10.59 -5.63
CA ALA A 122 0.82 10.62 -5.43
C ALA A 122 1.23 10.72 -3.95
N TRP A 123 0.41 11.37 -3.13
CA TRP A 123 0.61 11.53 -1.69
C TRP A 123 0.54 10.19 -0.91
N VAL A 124 0.01 9.12 -1.51
CA VAL A 124 -0.19 7.83 -0.84
C VAL A 124 1.07 6.98 -0.79
N PHE A 125 1.82 6.84 -1.90
CA PHE A 125 2.96 5.90 -1.96
C PHE A 125 4.23 6.45 -2.61
N ASP A 126 4.19 7.62 -3.25
CA ASP A 126 5.37 8.21 -3.90
C ASP A 126 6.22 9.06 -2.93
N ASN A 127 6.32 8.61 -1.68
CA ASN A 127 7.03 9.30 -0.60
C ASN A 127 8.54 9.05 -0.66
N GLU A 128 9.35 10.04 -0.28
CA GLU A 128 10.82 9.96 -0.31
C GLU A 128 11.40 8.89 0.63
N ALA A 129 10.76 8.68 1.77
CA ALA A 129 11.13 7.66 2.74
C ALA A 129 9.90 6.90 3.21
N ASP A 130 10.05 5.61 3.45
CA ASP A 130 9.08 4.81 4.20
C ASP A 130 9.20 5.14 5.70
N SER A 131 8.32 6.01 6.17
CA SER A 131 8.29 6.52 7.55
C SER A 131 7.58 5.58 8.53
N LEU A 132 6.91 4.53 8.04
CA LEU A 132 6.25 3.57 8.90
C LEU A 132 7.29 2.62 9.48
N ASP A 133 7.70 2.83 10.73
CA ASP A 133 8.50 1.85 11.47
C ASP A 133 7.60 1.06 12.41
N VAL A 134 7.33 -0.21 12.09
CA VAL A 134 6.50 -1.14 12.87
C VAL A 134 7.23 -1.79 14.07
N ASN A 135 8.52 -1.51 14.26
CA ASN A 135 9.31 -2.04 15.38
C ASN A 135 9.36 -1.08 16.57
N LYS A 136 9.02 0.19 16.36
CA LYS A 136 9.16 1.25 17.36
C LYS A 136 8.13 1.19 18.49
N TYR A 137 6.92 0.73 18.20
CA TYR A 137 5.83 0.65 19.17
C TYR A 137 5.22 -0.75 19.20
N SER A 138 4.58 -1.11 20.32
CA SER A 138 3.80 -2.34 20.43
C SER A 138 2.35 -2.15 19.99
N VAL A 139 1.82 -0.93 20.03
CA VAL A 139 0.44 -0.59 19.65
C VAL A 139 0.46 0.49 18.58
N TYR A 140 -0.20 0.22 17.46
CA TYR A 140 -0.44 1.19 16.39
C TYR A 140 -1.92 1.39 16.17
N GLY A 141 -2.32 2.64 15.93
CA GLY A 141 -3.64 3.02 15.43
C GLY A 141 -3.51 3.73 14.11
N PHE A 142 -4.26 3.28 13.11
CA PHE A 142 -4.37 3.93 11.81
C PHE A 142 -5.79 4.43 11.65
N ASP A 143 -5.95 5.76 11.59
CA ASP A 143 -7.22 6.35 11.18
C ASP A 143 -7.38 6.08 9.68
N VAL A 144 -8.34 5.24 9.29
CA VAL A 144 -8.61 4.92 7.88
C VAL A 144 -9.91 5.54 7.37
N THR A 145 -10.56 6.38 8.18
CA THR A 145 -11.89 6.94 7.94
C THR A 145 -12.04 7.53 6.55
N ASN A 146 -11.08 8.35 6.13
CA ASN A 146 -11.11 9.07 4.85
C ASN A 146 -11.01 8.14 3.61
N PHE A 147 -10.55 6.90 3.78
CA PHE A 147 -10.32 5.97 2.66
C PHE A 147 -11.36 4.86 2.59
N LEU A 148 -12.13 4.60 3.66
CA LEU A 148 -13.08 3.48 3.69
C LEU A 148 -14.12 3.55 2.56
N GLU A 149 -14.48 4.76 2.12
CA GLU A 149 -15.42 5.00 1.01
C GLU A 149 -14.74 5.12 -0.37
N LEU A 150 -13.41 5.03 -0.46
CA LEU A 150 -12.63 5.13 -1.69
C LEU A 150 -12.00 3.77 -2.01
N PRO A 151 -12.67 2.88 -2.77
CA PRO A 151 -12.28 1.48 -2.91
C PRO A 151 -10.84 1.29 -3.38
N GLU A 152 -10.41 2.10 -4.35
CA GLU A 152 -9.06 2.06 -4.89
C GLU A 152 -7.99 2.37 -3.83
N LEU A 153 -8.17 3.43 -3.04
CA LEU A 153 -7.24 3.80 -1.97
C LEU A 153 -7.29 2.80 -0.81
N ARG A 154 -8.49 2.41 -0.40
CA ARG A 154 -8.73 1.46 0.69
C ARG A 154 -7.98 0.16 0.48
N GLU A 155 -8.09 -0.44 -0.71
CA GLU A 155 -7.50 -1.75 -0.97
C GLU A 155 -5.98 -1.73 -0.87
N VAL A 156 -5.33 -0.73 -1.47
CA VAL A 156 -3.86 -0.64 -1.48
C VAL A 156 -3.27 -0.20 -0.14
N ILE A 157 -3.95 0.71 0.59
CA ILE A 157 -3.52 1.14 1.93
C ILE A 157 -3.62 -0.01 2.92
N ILE A 158 -4.77 -0.69 2.98
CA ILE A 158 -4.96 -1.84 3.88
C ILE A 158 -4.00 -2.97 3.51
N MET A 159 -3.84 -3.26 2.21
CA MET A 159 -2.88 -4.27 1.75
C MET A 159 -1.46 -4.01 2.26
N TYR A 160 -0.98 -2.76 2.17
CA TYR A 160 0.34 -2.39 2.64
C TYR A 160 0.46 -2.43 4.17
N LEU A 161 -0.49 -1.84 4.90
CA LEU A 161 -0.48 -1.84 6.36
C LEU A 161 -0.52 -3.25 6.94
N THR A 162 -1.37 -4.12 6.39
CA THR A 162 -1.42 -5.54 6.77
C THR A 162 -0.10 -6.23 6.44
N TYR A 163 0.49 -6.02 5.26
CA TYR A 163 1.77 -6.63 4.92
C TYR A 163 2.90 -6.22 5.88
N ARG A 164 3.03 -4.92 6.17
CA ARG A 164 4.07 -4.40 7.08
C ARG A 164 3.93 -4.96 8.49
N THR A 165 2.70 -5.15 8.94
CA THR A 165 2.41 -5.59 10.31
C THR A 165 2.44 -7.12 10.44
N GLN A 166 2.05 -7.88 9.41
CA GLN A 166 2.11 -9.36 9.37
C GLN A 166 3.52 -9.95 9.48
N GLN A 167 4.56 -9.17 9.17
CA GLN A 167 5.95 -9.60 9.41
C GLN A 167 6.25 -9.80 10.91
N LYS A 168 5.28 -9.52 11.79
CA LYS A 168 5.30 -9.74 13.24
C LYS A 168 3.95 -10.30 13.71
N THR A 169 3.94 -10.91 14.89
CA THR A 169 2.70 -11.34 15.56
C THR A 169 1.98 -10.13 16.18
N PHE A 170 1.08 -9.52 15.42
CA PHE A 170 0.14 -8.50 15.91
C PHE A 170 -1.28 -9.09 16.03
N CYS A 171 -2.01 -8.68 17.07
CA CYS A 171 -3.46 -8.79 17.12
C CYS A 171 -4.06 -7.62 16.33
N PHE A 172 -4.99 -7.92 15.44
CA PHE A 172 -5.66 -6.91 14.64
C PHE A 172 -7.01 -6.55 15.25
N PHE A 173 -7.21 -5.28 15.53
CA PHE A 173 -8.49 -4.69 15.92
C PHE A 173 -9.02 -3.86 14.77
N PHE A 174 -10.29 -4.05 14.43
CA PHE A 174 -10.95 -3.31 13.37
C PHE A 174 -12.20 -2.69 13.97
N ASP A 175 -12.17 -1.38 14.13
CA ASP A 175 -13.39 -0.66 14.47
C ASP A 175 -14.29 -0.64 13.23
N GLU A 176 -15.54 -1.03 13.38
CA GLU A 176 -16.50 -1.24 12.28
C GLU A 176 -16.05 -2.20 11.15
N ILE A 177 -15.93 -3.49 11.47
CA ILE A 177 -15.52 -4.56 10.54
C ILE A 177 -16.37 -4.66 9.24
N GLY A 178 -17.60 -4.13 9.24
CA GLY A 178 -18.56 -4.24 8.13
C GLY A 178 -18.06 -3.60 6.83
N ASP A 179 -17.41 -2.43 6.91
CA ASP A 179 -16.87 -1.74 5.74
C ASP A 179 -15.60 -2.43 5.23
N LEU A 180 -14.81 -2.99 6.13
CA LEU A 180 -13.59 -3.72 5.82
C LEU A 180 -13.86 -5.10 5.21
N LEU A 181 -14.95 -5.77 5.60
CA LEU A 181 -15.40 -7.01 4.95
C LEU A 181 -15.77 -6.80 3.49
N ARG A 182 -15.95 -5.56 3.00
CA ARG A 182 -16.14 -5.29 1.57
C ARG A 182 -14.85 -5.43 0.76
N ILE A 183 -13.69 -5.39 1.41
CA ILE A 183 -12.36 -5.49 0.80
C ILE A 183 -12.04 -6.97 0.49
N ASN A 184 -11.81 -7.30 -0.79
CA ASN A 184 -11.48 -8.67 -1.20
C ASN A 184 -10.17 -9.18 -0.60
N ILE A 185 -9.16 -8.32 -0.53
CA ILE A 185 -7.86 -8.63 0.08
C ILE A 185 -8.04 -8.94 1.57
N PHE A 186 -8.83 -8.14 2.29
CA PHE A 186 -9.07 -8.37 3.71
C PHE A 186 -9.88 -9.65 3.96
N LYS A 187 -10.90 -9.92 3.15
CA LYS A 187 -11.62 -11.21 3.16
C LYS A 187 -10.67 -12.39 2.97
N ASN A 188 -9.75 -12.30 2.01
CA ASN A 188 -8.76 -13.35 1.78
C ASN A 188 -7.77 -13.47 2.95
N TYR A 189 -7.34 -12.34 3.51
CA TYR A 189 -6.52 -12.29 4.71
C TYR A 189 -7.20 -13.00 5.89
N LEU A 190 -8.47 -12.69 6.20
CA LEU A 190 -9.22 -13.33 7.27
C LEU A 190 -9.38 -14.84 7.01
N LYS A 191 -9.70 -15.24 5.77
CA LYS A 191 -9.84 -16.66 5.40
C LYS A 191 -8.54 -17.45 5.58
N ILE A 192 -7.39 -16.84 5.34
CA ILE A 192 -6.08 -17.49 5.48
C ILE A 192 -5.62 -17.51 6.94
N ASN A 193 -5.87 -16.46 7.71
CA ASN A 193 -5.26 -16.27 9.03
C ASN A 193 -6.19 -16.57 10.22
N LEU A 194 -7.51 -16.68 10.02
CA LEU A 194 -8.49 -16.98 11.08
C LEU A 194 -9.13 -18.38 10.97
N LYS A 195 -8.58 -19.27 10.14
CA LYS A 195 -9.06 -20.65 9.98
C LYS A 195 -8.45 -21.66 10.96
N ASN A 196 -7.99 -21.20 12.13
CA ASN A 196 -7.57 -22.06 13.24
C ASN A 196 -8.41 -21.76 14.47
#